data_AF-A0A932XB98-F1
#
_entry.id   AF-A0A932XB98-F1
#
_cell.length_a   1.000
_cell.length_b   1.000
_cell.length_c   1.000
_cell.angle_alpha   90.00
_cell.angle_beta   90.00
_cell.angle_gamma   90.00
#
_symmetry.space_group_name_H-M   'P 1'
#
loop_
_entity.id
_entity.type
_entity.pdbx_description
1 polymer ?
#
loop_
_entity_poly.entity_id
_entity_poly.type
_entity_poly.pdbx_seq_one_letter_code
_entity_poly.pdbx_strand_id
1 'polypeptide(L)'
;MHLHTPASGDYEEPKVSYLEWLRQAGEKELDIVAITDHNTVAGVAAIRREIEWLARLEEQKRLTDEEKSRLDEWRTLANKILVLPGFEFTATFGFHILGIFPPETSVRHLEYILLNLNVPAEKLDIGSTETGATTDVLTAYQVITEAGGLAIAAHANSTHGVAMRNFPFGGQTKIAYTQNENLVALEVTDLESRSRSSTARFFDGTKPEYPRRMHALQGSDAHRLIGDPKNPKRLGIGERVIELLLPEASFEAIAELLRSDNFDRTRAYRPKDKPIDHLAVARNEGPNQVQSFHETVAVRGGRQAAVLADLCAFANTDGGVVYVGASARKGEVKGLPNSKVVQKELQAAIVERLQPQLEVRFETVQSDSAQVLRVSVDEGDEKPYCLDASKFYVRNDAETSLAVRDEIVALVLENAGINRGAPAEAISLIGTIEPTPANESNSNSRRRRRGRSNDTGADAPSAMTATTVTESAEASDPFYLPQVGVEIVNSENRNGVNYYVVSDLRNGRSVSNVTRKGAR
;
A
#
# COMPACT_ATOMS: atom_id res chain seq x y z
N MET A 1 -1.59 -1.02 -20.78
CA MET A 1 -3.04 -1.19 -20.65
C MET A 1 -3.83 0.12 -20.63
N HIS A 2 -3.20 1.27 -20.84
CA HIS A 2 -3.87 2.56 -21.00
C HIS A 2 -3.13 3.34 -22.09
N LEU A 3 -3.70 3.40 -23.29
CA LEU A 3 -3.13 4.05 -24.47
C LEU A 3 -4.23 4.63 -25.35
N HIS A 4 -4.02 5.85 -25.84
CA HIS A 4 -4.90 6.49 -26.80
C HIS A 4 -4.38 6.30 -28.21
N THR A 5 -5.28 6.43 -29.17
CA THR A 5 -5.01 6.38 -30.60
C THR A 5 -5.43 7.71 -31.25
N PRO A 6 -5.15 7.92 -32.53
CA PRO A 6 -5.62 9.10 -33.27
C PRO A 6 -7.14 9.31 -33.28
N ALA A 7 -7.94 8.35 -32.80
CA ALA A 7 -9.37 8.49 -32.62
C ALA A 7 -9.77 9.27 -31.35
N SER A 8 -8.85 9.42 -30.38
CA SER A 8 -9.06 10.29 -29.23
C SER A 8 -8.95 11.75 -29.65
N GLY A 9 -9.87 12.61 -29.21
CA GLY A 9 -9.95 14.00 -29.65
C GLY A 9 -8.76 14.87 -29.22
N ASP A 10 -7.98 14.41 -28.25
CA ASP A 10 -6.79 15.05 -27.70
C ASP A 10 -5.48 14.35 -28.07
N TYR A 11 -5.51 13.39 -29.01
CA TYR A 11 -4.30 12.78 -29.54
C TYR A 11 -3.45 13.84 -30.28
N GLU A 12 -2.19 14.00 -29.86
CA GLU A 12 -1.34 15.12 -30.29
C GLU A 12 -0.89 14.99 -31.76
N GLU A 13 -0.93 13.77 -32.32
CA GLU A 13 -0.40 13.44 -33.64
C GLU A 13 -1.48 12.80 -34.56
N PRO A 14 -2.49 13.56 -35.03
CA PRO A 14 -3.67 13.00 -35.71
C PRO A 14 -3.39 12.38 -37.09
N LYS A 15 -2.18 12.56 -37.64
CA LYS A 15 -1.76 12.01 -38.93
C LYS A 15 -1.08 10.64 -38.81
N VAL A 16 -0.78 10.20 -37.60
CA VAL A 16 -0.17 8.90 -37.34
C VAL A 16 -1.15 7.80 -37.77
N SER A 17 -0.65 6.80 -38.48
CA SER A 17 -1.44 5.61 -38.82
C SER A 17 -1.51 4.65 -37.63
N TYR A 18 -2.58 3.84 -37.59
CA TYR A 18 -2.70 2.81 -36.55
C TYR A 18 -1.61 1.72 -36.65
N LEU A 19 -1.08 1.50 -37.85
CA LEU A 19 0.05 0.59 -38.05
C LEU A 19 1.33 1.15 -37.41
N GLU A 20 1.61 2.45 -37.55
CA GLU A 20 2.72 3.12 -36.86
C GLU A 20 2.54 3.08 -35.34
N TRP A 21 1.31 3.26 -34.86
CA TRP A 21 0.97 3.12 -33.44
C TRP A 21 1.31 1.72 -32.90
N LEU A 22 0.93 0.66 -33.63
CA LEU A 22 1.22 -0.72 -33.22
C LEU A 22 2.71 -1.06 -33.39
N ARG A 23 3.37 -0.52 -34.43
CA ARG A 23 4.81 -0.66 -34.64
C ARG A 23 5.58 -0.10 -33.45
N GLN A 24 5.22 1.09 -32.98
CA GLN A 24 5.83 1.70 -31.81
C GLN A 24 5.66 0.82 -30.56
N ALA A 25 4.49 0.21 -30.35
CA ALA A 25 4.30 -0.75 -29.27
C ALA A 25 5.22 -1.98 -29.39
N GLY A 26 5.42 -2.48 -30.62
CA GLY A 26 6.34 -3.59 -30.91
C GLY A 26 7.81 -3.23 -30.71
N GLU A 27 8.24 -2.02 -31.09
CA GLU A 27 9.60 -1.52 -30.84
C GLU A 27 9.91 -1.36 -29.35
N LYS A 28 8.87 -1.14 -28.53
CA LYS A 28 8.98 -1.10 -27.06
C LYS A 28 8.88 -2.48 -26.40
N GLU A 29 8.84 -3.55 -27.20
CA GLU A 29 8.75 -4.94 -26.74
C GLU A 29 7.55 -5.18 -25.80
N LEU A 30 6.41 -4.55 -26.09
CA LEU A 30 5.19 -4.74 -25.31
C LEU A 30 4.47 -6.02 -25.75
N ASP A 31 4.20 -6.93 -24.81
CA ASP A 31 3.43 -8.14 -25.08
C ASP A 31 1.91 -7.88 -25.11
N ILE A 32 1.44 -6.90 -24.35
CA ILE A 32 0.01 -6.58 -24.20
C ILE A 32 -0.21 -5.07 -24.25
N VAL A 33 -1.12 -4.63 -25.12
CA VAL A 33 -1.60 -3.25 -25.19
C VAL A 33 -3.12 -3.22 -25.11
N ALA A 34 -3.67 -2.11 -24.63
CA ALA A 34 -5.11 -1.88 -24.65
C ALA A 34 -5.36 -0.52 -25.29
N ILE A 35 -6.34 -0.47 -26.20
CA ILE A 35 -6.82 0.76 -26.82
C ILE A 35 -7.92 1.32 -25.94
N THR A 36 -7.73 2.50 -25.39
CA THR A 36 -8.62 3.10 -24.40
C THR A 36 -8.89 4.56 -24.75
N ASP A 37 -9.40 4.82 -25.95
CA ASP A 37 -9.74 6.17 -26.38
C ASP A 37 -10.87 6.78 -25.52
N HIS A 38 -10.89 8.12 -25.40
CA HIS A 38 -11.86 8.83 -24.58
C HIS A 38 -13.28 8.69 -25.11
N ASN A 39 -14.16 8.00 -24.38
CA ASN A 39 -15.58 7.87 -24.68
C ASN A 39 -15.91 7.36 -26.11
N THR A 40 -14.95 6.70 -26.76
CA THR A 40 -15.09 6.17 -28.12
C THR A 40 -14.39 4.82 -28.24
N VAL A 41 -14.82 4.04 -29.24
CA VAL A 41 -14.13 2.84 -29.71
C VAL A 41 -13.75 2.94 -31.19
N ALA A 42 -13.72 4.16 -31.74
CA ALA A 42 -13.41 4.40 -33.14
C ALA A 42 -11.99 3.93 -33.52
N GLY A 43 -11.01 4.00 -32.62
CA GLY A 43 -9.67 3.45 -32.84
C GLY A 43 -9.68 1.93 -33.01
N VAL A 44 -10.40 1.22 -32.14
CA VAL A 44 -10.63 -0.24 -32.25
C VAL A 44 -11.31 -0.58 -33.57
N ALA A 45 -12.34 0.20 -33.94
CA ALA A 45 -13.09 0.00 -35.18
C ALA A 45 -12.24 0.23 -36.42
N ALA A 46 -11.38 1.25 -36.41
CA ALA A 46 -10.51 1.61 -37.52
C ALA A 46 -9.45 0.52 -37.79
N ILE A 47 -8.78 0.02 -36.74
CA ILE A 47 -7.80 -1.06 -36.85
C ILE A 47 -8.43 -2.32 -37.44
N ARG A 48 -9.56 -2.76 -36.88
CA ARG A 48 -10.25 -3.96 -37.37
C ARG A 48 -10.71 -3.81 -38.82
N ARG A 49 -11.24 -2.63 -39.18
CA ARG A 49 -11.68 -2.33 -40.55
C ARG A 49 -10.52 -2.35 -41.54
N GLU A 50 -9.36 -1.79 -41.16
CA GLU A 50 -8.17 -1.78 -42.01
C GLU A 50 -7.67 -3.21 -42.27
N ILE A 51 -7.56 -4.02 -41.22
CA ILE A 51 -7.13 -5.43 -41.33
C ILE A 51 -8.14 -6.24 -42.17
N GLU A 52 -9.44 -6.10 -41.92
CA GLU A 52 -10.48 -6.80 -42.67
C GLU A 52 -10.48 -6.39 -44.15
N TRP A 53 -10.29 -5.10 -44.45
CA TRP A 53 -10.22 -4.60 -45.81
C TRP A 53 -9.01 -5.16 -46.56
N LEU A 54 -7.82 -5.14 -45.95
CA LEU A 54 -6.61 -5.74 -46.53
C LEU A 54 -6.78 -7.26 -46.74
N ALA A 55 -7.35 -7.98 -45.78
CA ALA A 55 -7.61 -9.41 -45.90
C ALA A 55 -8.57 -9.73 -47.06
N ARG A 56 -9.63 -8.94 -47.25
CA ARG A 56 -10.56 -9.09 -48.38
C ARG A 56 -9.88 -8.84 -49.73
N LEU A 57 -8.97 -7.87 -49.81
CA LEU A 57 -8.21 -7.61 -51.05
C LEU A 57 -7.25 -8.77 -51.38
N GLU A 58 -6.65 -9.39 -50.37
CA GLU A 58 -5.80 -10.58 -50.52
C GLU A 58 -6.62 -11.76 -51.06
N GLU A 59 -7.80 -12.02 -50.48
CA GLU A 59 -8.71 -13.07 -50.93
C GLU A 59 -9.15 -12.87 -52.39
N GLN A 60 -9.41 -11.62 -52.78
CA GLN A 60 -9.76 -11.25 -54.15
C GLN A 60 -8.56 -11.25 -55.10
N LYS A 61 -7.32 -11.49 -54.61
CA LYS A 61 -6.06 -11.38 -55.37
C LYS A 61 -5.88 -9.99 -56.02
N ARG A 62 -6.34 -8.95 -55.34
CA ARG A 62 -6.28 -7.55 -55.79
C ARG A 62 -5.30 -6.69 -54.98
N LEU A 63 -4.56 -7.32 -54.06
CA LEU A 63 -3.59 -6.68 -53.19
C LEU A 63 -2.41 -6.15 -54.02
N THR A 64 -2.06 -4.89 -53.83
CA THR A 64 -0.79 -4.32 -54.33
C THR A 64 0.40 -4.79 -53.50
N ASP A 65 1.62 -4.63 -54.00
CA ASP A 65 2.84 -5.01 -53.26
C ASP A 65 2.99 -4.23 -51.95
N GLU A 66 2.58 -2.96 -51.93
CA GLU A 66 2.60 -2.11 -50.73
C GLU A 66 1.56 -2.56 -49.69
N GLU A 67 0.32 -2.80 -50.12
CA GLU A 67 -0.74 -3.32 -49.24
C GLU A 67 -0.40 -4.71 -48.69
N LYS A 68 0.29 -5.53 -49.48
CA LYS A 68 0.80 -6.83 -49.05
C LYS A 68 1.82 -6.68 -47.93
N SER A 69 2.81 -5.80 -48.10
CA SER A 69 3.80 -5.52 -47.05
C SER A 69 3.14 -5.01 -45.77
N ARG A 70 2.12 -4.14 -45.89
CA ARG A 70 1.36 -3.64 -44.73
C ARG A 70 0.57 -4.73 -44.02
N LEU A 71 -0.08 -5.62 -44.77
CA LEU A 71 -0.83 -6.75 -44.20
C LEU A 71 0.09 -7.74 -43.49
N ASP A 72 1.25 -8.04 -44.07
CA ASP A 72 2.26 -8.91 -43.48
C ASP A 72 2.83 -8.31 -42.18
N GLU A 73 3.02 -6.99 -42.15
CA GLU A 73 3.42 -6.26 -40.94
C GLU A 73 2.34 -6.33 -39.84
N TRP A 74 1.07 -6.07 -40.18
CA TRP A 74 -0.07 -6.24 -39.27
C TRP A 74 -0.10 -7.64 -38.66
N ARG A 75 0.03 -8.69 -39.48
CA ARG A 75 0.06 -10.08 -39.02
C ARG A 75 1.25 -10.36 -38.10
N THR A 76 2.42 -9.85 -38.45
CA THR A 76 3.64 -10.03 -37.65
C THR A 76 3.50 -9.39 -36.28
N LEU A 77 2.94 -8.18 -36.20
CA LEU A 77 2.73 -7.48 -34.93
C LEU A 77 1.58 -8.12 -34.13
N ALA A 78 0.47 -8.49 -34.77
CA ALA A 78 -0.66 -9.14 -34.11
C ALA A 78 -0.30 -10.51 -33.50
N ASN A 79 0.68 -11.23 -34.07
CA ASN A 79 1.20 -12.47 -33.49
C ASN A 79 2.12 -12.26 -32.28
N LYS A 80 2.63 -11.04 -32.08
CA LYS A 80 3.54 -10.70 -30.97
C LYS A 80 2.84 -9.95 -29.84
N ILE A 81 1.85 -9.13 -30.18
CA ILE A 81 1.22 -8.19 -29.26
C ILE A 81 -0.26 -8.52 -29.15
N LEU A 82 -0.71 -8.84 -27.94
CA LEU A 82 -2.13 -8.91 -27.63
C LEU A 82 -2.70 -7.48 -27.58
N VAL A 83 -3.60 -7.16 -28.50
CA VAL A 83 -4.31 -5.88 -28.54
C VAL A 83 -5.70 -6.06 -27.94
N LEU A 84 -5.93 -5.48 -26.76
CA LEU A 84 -7.20 -5.52 -26.05
C LEU A 84 -8.08 -4.32 -26.43
N PRO A 85 -9.35 -4.53 -26.83
CA PRO A 85 -10.28 -3.45 -27.04
C PRO A 85 -10.77 -2.88 -25.71
N GLY A 86 -10.96 -1.57 -25.67
CA GLY A 86 -11.44 -0.86 -24.50
C GLY A 86 -11.82 0.58 -24.81
N PHE A 87 -12.07 1.33 -23.76
CA PHE A 87 -12.31 2.77 -23.79
C PHE A 87 -11.95 3.38 -22.43
N GLU A 88 -11.63 4.67 -22.41
CA GLU A 88 -11.58 5.46 -21.19
C GLU A 88 -12.87 6.28 -21.09
N PHE A 89 -13.73 5.90 -20.14
CA PHE A 89 -15.01 6.53 -19.92
C PHE A 89 -14.88 7.67 -18.89
N THR A 90 -15.46 8.82 -19.24
CA THR A 90 -15.57 9.98 -18.34
C THR A 90 -16.92 9.94 -17.62
N ALA A 91 -16.90 9.53 -16.36
CA ALA A 91 -18.05 9.48 -15.45
C ALA A 91 -18.42 10.86 -14.90
N THR A 92 -19.54 10.93 -14.16
CA THR A 92 -19.98 12.16 -13.48
C THR A 92 -18.84 12.79 -12.66
N PHE A 93 -18.77 14.13 -12.65
CA PHE A 93 -17.67 14.93 -12.08
C PHE A 93 -16.32 14.81 -12.80
N GLY A 94 -16.29 14.17 -13.97
CA GLY A 94 -15.10 14.07 -14.82
C GLY A 94 -14.14 12.97 -14.38
N PHE A 95 -14.61 11.90 -13.71
CA PHE A 95 -13.73 10.79 -13.33
C PHE A 95 -13.48 9.86 -14.50
N HIS A 96 -12.23 9.46 -14.68
CA HIS A 96 -11.89 8.53 -15.74
C HIS A 96 -11.85 7.08 -15.25
N ILE A 97 -12.44 6.20 -16.05
CA ILE A 97 -12.58 4.77 -15.76
C ILE A 97 -12.23 4.02 -17.04
N LEU A 98 -11.29 3.09 -16.96
CA LEU A 98 -10.96 2.20 -18.07
C LEU A 98 -11.91 1.01 -18.04
N GLY A 99 -12.51 0.73 -19.19
CA GLY A 99 -13.14 -0.55 -19.50
C GLY A 99 -12.28 -1.30 -20.49
N ILE A 100 -11.72 -2.45 -20.09
CA ILE A 100 -10.91 -3.32 -20.96
C ILE A 100 -11.66 -4.63 -21.15
N PHE A 101 -11.76 -5.11 -22.38
CA PHE A 101 -12.64 -6.23 -22.76
C PHE A 101 -11.87 -7.35 -23.47
N PRO A 102 -12.45 -8.56 -23.57
CA PRO A 102 -11.88 -9.65 -24.35
C PRO A 102 -11.62 -9.23 -25.81
N PRO A 103 -10.56 -9.76 -26.46
CA PRO A 103 -10.19 -9.42 -27.83
C PRO A 103 -11.29 -9.72 -28.87
N GLU A 104 -12.19 -10.64 -28.58
CA GLU A 104 -13.33 -11.02 -29.44
C GLU A 104 -14.54 -10.09 -29.31
N THR A 105 -14.52 -9.15 -28.36
CA THR A 105 -15.66 -8.25 -28.11
C THR A 105 -15.93 -7.38 -29.33
N SER A 106 -17.14 -7.44 -29.89
CA SER A 106 -17.48 -6.70 -31.11
C SER A 106 -17.53 -5.19 -30.87
N VAL A 107 -17.22 -4.39 -31.91
CA VAL A 107 -17.30 -2.91 -31.84
C VAL A 107 -18.71 -2.45 -31.44
N ARG A 108 -19.74 -3.05 -32.02
CA ARG A 108 -21.15 -2.75 -31.70
C ARG A 108 -21.49 -3.00 -30.23
N HIS A 109 -20.90 -4.03 -29.63
CA HIS A 109 -21.13 -4.31 -28.22
C HIS A 109 -20.48 -3.23 -27.34
N LEU A 110 -19.27 -2.79 -27.68
CA LEU A 110 -18.60 -1.70 -26.97
C LEU A 110 -19.35 -0.36 -27.12
N GLU A 111 -19.84 -0.04 -28.31
CA GLU A 111 -20.70 1.13 -28.56
C GLU A 111 -21.99 1.06 -27.71
N TYR A 112 -22.61 -0.12 -27.63
CA TYR A 112 -23.79 -0.34 -26.81
C TYR A 112 -23.51 -0.10 -25.32
N ILE A 113 -22.35 -0.52 -24.81
CA ILE A 113 -21.92 -0.24 -23.43
C ILE A 113 -21.79 1.27 -23.20
N LEU A 114 -21.14 2.00 -24.11
CA LEU A 114 -20.99 3.45 -24.00
C LEU A 114 -22.34 4.18 -24.03
N LEU A 115 -23.29 3.72 -24.85
CA LEU A 115 -24.66 4.24 -24.86
C LEU A 115 -25.38 3.97 -23.53
N ASN A 116 -25.23 2.78 -22.95
CA ASN A 116 -25.77 2.46 -21.62
C ASN A 116 -25.14 3.30 -20.50
N LEU A 117 -23.91 3.78 -20.69
CA LEU A 117 -23.23 4.73 -19.79
C LEU A 117 -23.65 6.20 -20.05
N ASN A 118 -24.70 6.42 -20.84
CA ASN A 118 -25.24 7.71 -21.23
C ASN A 118 -24.23 8.61 -21.98
N VAL A 119 -23.27 8.01 -22.71
CA VAL A 119 -22.45 8.77 -23.65
C VAL A 119 -23.33 9.16 -24.85
N PRO A 120 -23.45 10.45 -25.19
CA PRO A 120 -24.23 10.88 -26.34
C PRO A 120 -23.69 10.26 -27.64
N ALA A 121 -24.59 9.75 -28.50
CA ALA A 121 -24.19 9.09 -29.75
C ALA A 121 -23.30 9.97 -30.64
N GLU A 122 -23.53 11.30 -30.65
CA GLU A 122 -22.72 12.27 -31.40
C GLU A 122 -21.26 12.34 -30.93
N LYS A 123 -20.98 11.98 -29.67
CA LYS A 123 -19.63 11.99 -29.09
C LYS A 123 -18.86 10.68 -29.29
N LEU A 124 -19.56 9.60 -29.65
CA LEU A 124 -18.94 8.30 -29.92
C LEU A 124 -17.97 8.37 -31.09
N ASP A 125 -18.16 9.25 -32.07
CA ASP A 125 -17.28 9.36 -33.24
C ASP A 125 -16.08 10.30 -33.03
N ILE A 126 -16.15 11.19 -32.03
CA ILE A 126 -15.21 12.31 -31.87
C ILE A 126 -14.13 12.02 -30.82
N GLY A 127 -14.40 11.10 -29.88
CA GLY A 127 -13.45 10.77 -28.82
C GLY A 127 -13.25 11.92 -27.82
N SER A 128 -14.34 12.60 -27.44
CA SER A 128 -14.27 13.82 -26.63
C SER A 128 -13.93 13.53 -25.16
N THR A 129 -13.03 14.32 -24.59
CA THR A 129 -12.64 14.31 -23.16
C THR A 129 -13.71 14.88 -22.23
N GLU A 130 -14.65 15.66 -22.77
CA GLU A 130 -15.72 16.30 -22.01
C GLU A 130 -17.06 15.72 -22.45
N THR A 131 -17.61 14.77 -21.68
CA THR A 131 -18.98 14.29 -21.86
C THR A 131 -19.93 15.02 -20.91
N GLY A 132 -21.23 15.05 -21.25
CA GLY A 132 -22.25 15.78 -20.49
C GLY A 132 -22.59 15.11 -19.15
N ALA A 133 -23.86 15.07 -18.77
CA ALA A 133 -24.31 14.31 -17.60
C ALA A 133 -24.26 12.80 -17.88
N THR A 134 -23.06 12.21 -17.79
CA THR A 134 -22.84 10.77 -17.89
C THR A 134 -23.12 10.06 -16.58
N THR A 135 -23.15 8.73 -16.63
CA THR A 135 -23.36 7.83 -15.49
C THR A 135 -22.30 8.01 -14.38
N ASP A 136 -22.68 7.74 -13.13
CA ASP A 136 -21.77 7.84 -11.98
C ASP A 136 -20.72 6.70 -11.97
N VAL A 137 -19.70 6.88 -11.13
CA VAL A 137 -18.54 5.98 -11.04
C VAL A 137 -18.91 4.54 -10.67
N LEU A 138 -19.83 4.35 -9.72
CA LEU A 138 -20.17 3.02 -9.22
C LEU A 138 -20.98 2.23 -10.25
N THR A 139 -21.97 2.89 -10.85
CA THR A 139 -22.76 2.32 -11.93
C THR A 139 -21.88 2.01 -13.15
N ALA A 140 -20.89 2.85 -13.46
CA ALA A 140 -19.95 2.57 -14.54
C ALA A 140 -19.13 1.28 -14.29
N TYR A 141 -18.62 1.08 -13.06
CA TYR A 141 -17.93 -0.16 -12.72
C TYR A 141 -18.82 -1.40 -12.88
N GLN A 142 -20.07 -1.30 -12.45
CA GLN A 142 -21.04 -2.37 -12.58
C GLN A 142 -21.33 -2.71 -14.05
N VAL A 143 -21.67 -1.72 -14.87
CA VAL A 143 -21.99 -1.91 -16.29
C VAL A 143 -20.82 -2.53 -17.06
N ILE A 144 -19.59 -2.06 -16.81
CA ILE A 144 -18.39 -2.63 -17.45
C ILE A 144 -18.20 -4.10 -17.04
N THR A 145 -18.38 -4.41 -15.76
CA THR A 145 -18.19 -5.76 -15.23
C THR A 145 -19.26 -6.73 -15.72
N GLU A 146 -20.53 -6.31 -15.73
CA GLU A 146 -21.65 -7.09 -16.27
C GLU A 146 -21.51 -7.39 -17.75
N ALA A 147 -20.89 -6.48 -18.51
CA ALA A 147 -20.55 -6.69 -19.92
C ALA A 147 -19.31 -7.57 -20.15
N GLY A 148 -18.74 -8.15 -19.09
CA GLY A 148 -17.58 -9.05 -19.17
C GLY A 148 -16.23 -8.34 -19.26
N GLY A 149 -16.20 -7.02 -19.03
CA GLY A 149 -14.97 -6.23 -19.00
C GLY A 149 -14.28 -6.19 -17.64
N LEU A 150 -13.12 -5.54 -17.61
CA LEU A 150 -12.38 -5.18 -16.41
C LEU A 150 -12.53 -3.68 -16.19
N ALA A 151 -13.12 -3.30 -15.06
CA ALA A 151 -13.19 -1.91 -14.62
C ALA A 151 -11.93 -1.55 -13.83
N ILE A 152 -11.18 -0.56 -14.32
CA ILE A 152 -9.96 -0.05 -13.68
C ILE A 152 -10.12 1.45 -13.49
N ALA A 153 -9.81 1.97 -12.30
CA ALA A 153 -9.80 3.42 -12.09
C ALA A 153 -8.55 4.02 -12.74
N ALA A 154 -8.74 4.83 -13.79
CA ALA A 154 -7.65 5.47 -14.52
C ALA A 154 -6.94 6.48 -13.62
N HIS A 155 -5.61 6.52 -13.71
CA HIS A 155 -4.71 7.48 -13.04
C HIS A 155 -5.26 8.02 -11.70
N ALA A 156 -5.68 7.11 -10.81
CA ALA A 156 -6.57 7.35 -9.68
C ALA A 156 -6.05 8.43 -8.71
N ASN A 157 -4.74 8.64 -8.64
CA ASN A 157 -4.09 9.63 -7.78
C ASN A 157 -3.76 10.95 -8.48
N SER A 158 -4.15 11.12 -9.74
CA SER A 158 -3.90 12.29 -10.59
C SER A 158 -5.19 13.07 -10.90
N THR A 159 -5.11 14.08 -11.75
CA THR A 159 -6.25 14.80 -12.33
C THR A 159 -7.26 13.82 -12.94
N HIS A 160 -8.55 14.03 -12.70
CA HIS A 160 -9.64 13.13 -13.13
C HIS A 160 -9.61 11.72 -12.48
N GLY A 161 -8.75 11.49 -11.49
CA GLY A 161 -8.67 10.24 -10.74
C GLY A 161 -9.60 10.20 -9.51
N VAL A 162 -10.20 9.05 -9.25
CA VAL A 162 -11.16 8.85 -8.14
C VAL A 162 -10.54 8.93 -6.74
N ALA A 163 -9.21 8.83 -6.63
CA ALA A 163 -8.46 8.81 -5.37
C ALA A 163 -7.63 10.08 -5.12
N MET A 164 -7.93 11.19 -5.82
CA MET A 164 -7.30 12.49 -5.59
C MET A 164 -7.28 12.89 -4.11
N ARG A 165 -6.18 13.52 -3.66
CA ARG A 165 -6.03 13.97 -2.26
C ARG A 165 -6.72 15.29 -1.95
N ASN A 166 -6.80 16.17 -2.94
CA ASN A 166 -7.21 17.57 -2.76
C ASN A 166 -8.61 17.87 -3.31
N PHE A 167 -9.35 16.85 -3.75
CA PHE A 167 -10.73 17.02 -4.19
C PHE A 167 -11.68 16.90 -2.99
N PRO A 168 -12.65 17.81 -2.80
CA PRO A 168 -13.49 17.87 -1.61
C PRO A 168 -14.59 16.79 -1.61
N PHE A 169 -14.18 15.52 -1.48
CA PHE A 169 -15.12 14.43 -1.21
C PHE A 169 -15.24 14.15 0.28
N GLY A 170 -16.43 13.71 0.70
CA GLY A 170 -16.58 13.00 1.96
C GLY A 170 -15.77 11.70 1.93
N GLY A 171 -15.15 11.33 3.05
CA GLY A 171 -14.32 10.13 3.14
C GLY A 171 -15.03 8.85 2.70
N GLN A 172 -16.35 8.77 2.92
CA GLN A 172 -17.20 7.64 2.52
C GLN A 172 -17.29 7.46 1.00
N THR A 173 -17.42 8.55 0.23
CA THR A 173 -17.47 8.49 -1.24
C THR A 173 -16.16 7.95 -1.81
N LYS A 174 -15.03 8.37 -1.25
CA LYS A 174 -13.71 7.90 -1.67
C LYS A 174 -13.51 6.42 -1.40
N ILE A 175 -13.97 5.94 -0.24
CA ILE A 175 -13.96 4.51 0.10
C ILE A 175 -14.83 3.75 -0.90
N ALA A 176 -16.06 4.21 -1.16
CA ALA A 176 -16.97 3.57 -2.11
C ALA A 176 -16.36 3.46 -3.51
N TYR A 177 -15.71 4.52 -4.02
CA TYR A 177 -15.10 4.50 -5.35
C TYR A 177 -13.84 3.64 -5.45
N THR A 178 -13.11 3.44 -4.36
CA THR A 178 -11.81 2.72 -4.39
C THR A 178 -11.88 1.29 -3.87
N GLN A 179 -12.99 0.91 -3.22
CA GLN A 179 -13.18 -0.41 -2.60
C GLN A 179 -14.39 -1.16 -3.17
N ASN A 180 -15.02 -0.64 -4.24
CA ASN A 180 -16.14 -1.31 -4.89
C ASN A 180 -15.76 -2.70 -5.43
N GLU A 181 -16.63 -3.69 -5.26
CA GLU A 181 -16.39 -5.08 -5.68
C GLU A 181 -16.14 -5.25 -7.18
N ASN A 182 -16.78 -4.42 -8.02
CA ASN A 182 -16.62 -4.45 -9.49
C ASN A 182 -15.29 -3.83 -9.95
N LEU A 183 -14.61 -3.07 -9.09
CA LEU A 183 -13.30 -2.48 -9.39
C LEU A 183 -12.21 -3.53 -9.16
N VAL A 184 -11.41 -3.83 -10.20
CA VAL A 184 -10.35 -4.85 -10.12
C VAL A 184 -8.97 -4.25 -9.82
N ALA A 185 -8.72 -3.01 -10.23
CA ALA A 185 -7.42 -2.37 -10.03
C ALA A 185 -7.51 -0.85 -10.00
N LEU A 186 -6.47 -0.23 -9.43
CA LEU A 186 -6.24 1.21 -9.45
C LEU A 186 -5.00 1.48 -10.31
N GLU A 187 -5.15 2.23 -11.39
CA GLU A 187 -3.99 2.75 -12.09
C GLU A 187 -3.42 3.94 -11.31
N VAL A 188 -2.14 3.91 -11.00
CA VAL A 188 -1.47 4.93 -10.19
C VAL A 188 -0.23 5.46 -10.92
N THR A 189 0.01 6.76 -10.77
CA THR A 189 1.16 7.44 -11.38
C THR A 189 2.43 7.38 -10.52
N ASP A 190 2.32 6.90 -9.27
CA ASP A 190 3.39 6.90 -8.28
C ASP A 190 3.78 5.49 -7.80
N LEU A 191 3.58 4.46 -8.65
CA LEU A 191 3.87 3.06 -8.30
C LEU A 191 5.35 2.84 -7.94
N GLU A 192 6.25 3.55 -8.60
CA GLU A 192 7.69 3.52 -8.30
C GLU A 192 8.10 4.42 -7.13
N SER A 193 7.18 5.24 -6.60
CA SER A 193 7.47 6.16 -5.51
C SER A 193 7.81 5.41 -4.23
N ARG A 194 8.98 5.72 -3.67
CA ARG A 194 9.45 5.20 -2.38
C ARG A 194 8.80 5.89 -1.18
N SER A 195 7.90 6.85 -1.40
CA SER A 195 7.24 7.59 -0.33
C SER A 195 6.39 6.68 0.56
N ARG A 196 6.38 6.96 1.87
CA ARG A 196 5.41 6.35 2.81
C ARG A 196 3.96 6.71 2.47
N SER A 197 3.78 7.76 1.66
CA SER A 197 2.49 8.17 1.14
C SER A 197 2.26 7.71 -0.30
N SER A 198 2.93 6.68 -0.83
CA SER A 198 2.58 6.22 -2.17
C SER A 198 1.16 5.63 -2.21
N THR A 199 0.48 5.75 -3.35
CA THR A 199 -0.90 5.29 -3.50
C THR A 199 -1.00 3.77 -3.32
N ALA A 200 -0.04 3.00 -3.84
CA ALA A 200 0.01 1.56 -3.67
C ALA A 200 0.09 1.12 -2.19
N ARG A 201 0.85 1.85 -1.36
CA ARG A 201 0.91 1.59 0.10
C ARG A 201 -0.34 2.08 0.84
N PHE A 202 -1.08 3.03 0.27
CA PHE A 202 -2.31 3.50 0.88
C PHE A 202 -3.42 2.45 0.79
N PHE A 203 -3.49 1.71 -0.32
CA PHE A 203 -4.49 0.68 -0.61
C PHE A 203 -3.95 -0.75 -0.44
N ASP A 204 -3.07 -0.95 0.55
CA ASP A 204 -2.44 -2.25 0.85
C ASP A 204 -3.29 -3.15 1.77
N GLY A 205 -4.47 -2.69 2.20
CA GLY A 205 -5.37 -3.41 3.10
C GLY A 205 -5.06 -3.23 4.59
N THR A 206 -3.98 -2.52 4.96
CA THR A 206 -3.60 -2.34 6.37
C THR A 206 -4.47 -1.31 7.12
N LYS A 207 -5.19 -0.47 6.38
CA LYS A 207 -6.01 0.59 6.94
C LYS A 207 -7.42 0.09 7.25
N PRO A 208 -7.95 0.30 8.47
CA PRO A 208 -9.30 -0.11 8.80
C PRO A 208 -10.38 0.43 7.85
N GLU A 209 -10.20 1.65 7.32
CA GLU A 209 -11.15 2.26 6.39
C GLU A 209 -11.03 1.74 4.94
N TYR A 210 -9.93 1.06 4.61
CA TYR A 210 -9.65 0.49 3.28
C TYR A 210 -9.17 -0.96 3.42
N PRO A 211 -10.05 -1.88 3.87
CA PRO A 211 -9.68 -3.24 4.22
C PRO A 211 -9.38 -4.13 3.00
N ARG A 212 -9.89 -3.80 1.82
CA ARG A 212 -9.63 -4.55 0.59
C ARG A 212 -8.33 -4.05 -0.04
N ARG A 213 -7.33 -4.91 -0.02
CA ARG A 213 -6.08 -4.68 -0.75
C ARG A 213 -6.37 -4.62 -2.25
N MET A 214 -5.88 -3.58 -2.93
CA MET A 214 -6.12 -3.36 -4.36
C MET A 214 -4.85 -3.60 -5.17
N HIS A 215 -5.00 -4.16 -6.38
CA HIS A 215 -3.92 -4.16 -7.36
C HIS A 215 -3.64 -2.73 -7.82
N ALA A 216 -2.37 -2.32 -7.74
CA ALA A 216 -1.91 -1.01 -8.20
C ALA A 216 -1.15 -1.18 -9.51
N LEU A 217 -1.73 -0.67 -10.60
CA LEU A 217 -1.18 -0.77 -11.95
C LEU A 217 -0.58 0.57 -12.40
N GLN A 218 0.14 0.57 -13.52
CA GLN A 218 0.57 1.79 -14.16
C GLN A 218 0.50 1.68 -15.68
N GLY A 219 0.14 2.78 -16.33
CA GLY A 219 0.15 2.94 -17.78
C GLY A 219 0.73 4.29 -18.18
N SER A 220 1.11 4.40 -19.44
CA SER A 220 1.68 5.62 -20.00
C SER A 220 0.65 6.71 -20.26
N ASP A 221 -0.63 6.37 -20.43
CA ASP A 221 -1.68 7.35 -20.77
C ASP A 221 -1.24 8.20 -21.99
N ALA A 222 -0.75 7.47 -23.01
CA ALA A 222 0.02 8.05 -24.10
C ALA A 222 -0.90 8.64 -25.17
N HIS A 223 -0.68 9.92 -25.47
CA HIS A 223 -1.40 10.71 -26.49
C HIS A 223 -0.54 10.98 -27.73
N ARG A 224 0.60 10.28 -27.84
CA ARG A 224 1.65 10.46 -28.85
C ARG A 224 2.52 9.21 -28.92
N LEU A 225 3.23 9.00 -30.03
CA LEU A 225 4.09 7.83 -30.22
C LEU A 225 5.31 7.84 -29.29
N ILE A 226 6.03 8.96 -29.26
CA ILE A 226 7.28 9.15 -28.51
C ILE A 226 7.05 10.29 -27.52
N GLY A 227 7.46 10.15 -26.25
CA GLY A 227 7.26 11.16 -25.23
C GLY A 227 7.88 12.50 -25.57
N ASP A 228 7.34 13.57 -24.99
CA ASP A 228 7.86 14.92 -25.23
C ASP A 228 9.19 15.11 -24.49
N PRO A 229 10.33 15.29 -25.19
CA PRO A 229 11.62 15.53 -24.53
C PRO A 229 11.62 16.83 -23.71
N LYS A 230 10.71 17.78 -24.00
CA LYS A 230 10.59 19.06 -23.27
C LYS A 230 9.65 18.96 -22.07
N ASN A 231 8.73 17.99 -22.06
CA ASN A 231 7.76 17.82 -20.99
C ASN A 231 7.75 16.38 -20.50
N PRO A 232 8.53 16.05 -19.45
CA PRO A 232 8.66 14.69 -18.92
C PRO A 232 7.36 14.06 -18.40
N LYS A 233 6.28 14.84 -18.27
CA LYS A 233 4.95 14.34 -17.89
C LYS A 233 4.15 13.83 -19.09
N ARG A 234 4.51 14.22 -20.32
CA ARG A 234 3.85 13.81 -21.55
C ARG A 234 4.57 12.58 -22.10
N LEU A 235 4.08 11.42 -21.68
CA LEU A 235 4.67 10.14 -22.01
C LEU A 235 4.25 9.66 -23.40
N GLY A 236 5.17 8.95 -24.05
CA GLY A 236 4.89 8.20 -25.27
C GLY A 236 4.46 6.75 -24.98
N ILE A 237 4.13 6.03 -26.05
CA ILE A 237 3.80 4.60 -25.98
C ILE A 237 4.97 3.84 -25.34
N GLY A 238 4.68 3.06 -24.31
CA GLY A 238 5.65 2.19 -23.64
C GLY A 238 6.63 2.90 -22.70
N GLU A 239 6.45 4.18 -22.38
CA GLU A 239 7.33 4.88 -21.43
C GLU A 239 6.98 4.65 -19.95
N ARG A 240 5.76 4.19 -19.68
CA ARG A 240 5.36 3.65 -18.37
C ARG A 240 4.64 2.33 -18.58
N VAL A 241 5.24 1.26 -18.07
CA VAL A 241 4.82 -0.13 -18.35
C VAL A 241 4.64 -0.89 -17.04
N ILE A 242 3.67 -1.79 -17.01
CA ILE A 242 3.44 -2.71 -15.91
C ILE A 242 3.88 -4.11 -16.33
N GLU A 243 4.53 -4.85 -15.44
CA GLU A 243 4.81 -6.27 -15.60
C GLU A 243 3.76 -7.09 -14.85
N LEU A 244 3.20 -8.07 -15.55
CA LEU A 244 2.24 -9.04 -15.03
C LEU A 244 2.83 -10.43 -15.19
N LEU A 245 2.99 -11.17 -14.10
CA LEU A 245 3.42 -12.57 -14.17
C LEU A 245 2.21 -13.43 -14.53
N LEU A 246 2.06 -13.75 -15.81
CA LEU A 246 0.93 -14.52 -16.35
C LEU A 246 1.39 -15.87 -16.91
N PRO A 247 0.54 -16.92 -16.88
CA PRO A 247 0.84 -18.18 -17.57
C PRO A 247 0.89 -17.99 -19.09
N GLU A 248 0.07 -17.09 -19.63
CA GLU A 248 -0.01 -16.73 -21.05
C GLU A 248 -0.49 -15.28 -21.19
N ALA A 249 -0.20 -14.66 -22.34
CA ALA A 249 -0.72 -13.34 -22.69
C ALA A 249 -2.16 -13.47 -23.21
N SER A 250 -3.12 -13.60 -22.30
CA SER A 250 -4.56 -13.65 -22.60
C SER A 250 -5.36 -12.72 -21.70
N PHE A 251 -6.56 -12.32 -22.15
CA PHE A 251 -7.45 -11.49 -21.35
C PHE A 251 -7.89 -12.22 -20.07
N GLU A 252 -8.15 -13.51 -20.18
CA GLU A 252 -8.59 -14.39 -19.10
C GLU A 252 -7.52 -14.48 -18.01
N ALA A 253 -6.25 -14.63 -18.38
CA ALA A 253 -5.13 -14.65 -17.44
C ALA A 253 -4.98 -13.31 -16.69
N ILE A 254 -5.15 -12.18 -17.40
CA ILE A 254 -5.13 -10.85 -16.76
C ILE A 254 -6.31 -10.70 -15.80
N ALA A 255 -7.51 -11.09 -16.23
CA ALA A 255 -8.73 -11.00 -15.44
C ALA A 255 -8.64 -11.86 -14.17
N GLU A 256 -8.11 -13.09 -14.28
CA GLU A 256 -7.86 -13.97 -13.13
C GLU A 256 -6.84 -13.36 -12.17
N LEU A 257 -5.72 -12.85 -12.68
CA LEU A 257 -4.70 -12.22 -11.85
C LEU A 257 -5.25 -11.02 -11.08
N LEU A 258 -5.92 -10.08 -11.77
CA LEU A 258 -6.43 -8.85 -11.16
C LEU A 258 -7.63 -9.06 -10.23
N ARG A 259 -8.32 -10.21 -10.32
CA ARG A 259 -9.37 -10.60 -9.37
C ARG A 259 -8.84 -11.43 -8.19
N SER A 260 -7.62 -11.96 -8.30
CA SER A 260 -6.98 -12.77 -7.25
C SER A 260 -6.25 -11.92 -6.21
N ASP A 261 -5.90 -12.53 -5.07
CA ASP A 261 -5.05 -11.91 -4.03
C ASP A 261 -3.54 -12.05 -4.30
N ASN A 262 -3.14 -12.40 -5.52
CA ASN A 262 -1.72 -12.59 -5.89
C ASN A 262 -1.04 -11.25 -6.24
N PHE A 263 -0.95 -10.35 -5.27
CA PHE A 263 -0.40 -9.00 -5.47
C PHE A 263 1.10 -8.97 -5.84
N ASP A 264 1.84 -10.02 -5.50
CA ASP A 264 3.26 -10.22 -5.82
C ASP A 264 3.52 -10.50 -7.31
N ARG A 265 2.48 -10.87 -8.07
CA ARG A 265 2.54 -11.11 -9.52
C ARG A 265 2.36 -9.85 -10.36
N THR A 266 2.26 -8.68 -9.74
CA THR A 266 2.20 -7.38 -10.41
C THR A 266 3.34 -6.49 -9.94
N ARG A 267 4.04 -5.81 -10.87
CA ARG A 267 5.05 -4.81 -10.50
C ARG A 267 5.30 -3.80 -11.61
N ALA A 268 5.77 -2.62 -11.24
CA ALA A 268 6.29 -1.64 -12.20
C ALA A 268 7.42 -2.24 -13.05
N TYR A 269 7.37 -2.06 -14.38
CA TYR A 269 8.47 -2.44 -15.27
C TYR A 269 9.73 -1.67 -14.89
N ARG A 270 10.83 -2.40 -14.81
CA ARG A 270 12.16 -1.82 -14.62
C ARG A 270 13.06 -2.32 -15.73
N PRO A 271 13.66 -1.42 -16.54
CA PRO A 271 14.59 -1.84 -17.58
C PRO A 271 15.67 -2.75 -16.99
N LYS A 272 15.98 -3.86 -17.67
CA LYS A 272 16.98 -4.85 -17.23
C LYS A 272 18.35 -4.25 -16.89
N ASP A 273 18.66 -3.07 -17.43
CA ASP A 273 19.93 -2.36 -17.23
C ASP A 273 20.01 -1.49 -15.97
N LYS A 274 18.96 -1.43 -15.13
CA LYS A 274 19.07 -0.84 -13.79
C LYS A 274 19.38 -1.94 -12.76
N PRO A 275 20.65 -2.10 -12.32
CA PRO A 275 20.96 -3.05 -11.26
C PRO A 275 20.12 -2.74 -10.01
N ILE A 276 19.51 -3.77 -9.43
CA ILE A 276 18.71 -3.64 -8.21
C ILE A 276 19.66 -3.26 -7.07
N ASP A 277 19.55 -2.03 -6.58
CA ASP A 277 20.18 -1.65 -5.34
C ASP A 277 19.35 -2.16 -4.15
N HIS A 278 19.61 -3.41 -3.77
CA HIS A 278 18.99 -4.06 -2.60
C HIS A 278 19.23 -3.28 -1.31
N LEU A 279 20.34 -2.53 -1.21
CA LEU A 279 20.63 -1.69 -0.05
C LEU A 279 19.70 -0.47 -0.02
N ALA A 280 19.42 0.15 -1.17
CA ALA A 280 18.50 1.29 -1.22
C ALA A 280 17.06 0.92 -0.85
N VAL A 281 16.63 -0.31 -1.18
CA VAL A 281 15.33 -0.85 -0.75
C VAL A 281 15.31 -1.05 0.76
N ALA A 282 16.29 -1.77 1.31
CA ALA A 282 16.40 -2.02 2.76
C ALA A 282 16.49 -0.73 3.58
N ARG A 283 17.28 0.26 3.15
CA ARG A 283 17.40 1.57 3.83
C ARG A 283 16.08 2.35 3.84
N ASN A 284 15.19 2.13 2.87
CA ASN A 284 13.90 2.80 2.82
C ASN A 284 12.87 2.19 3.77
N GLU A 285 12.94 0.88 3.97
CA GLU A 285 12.15 0.18 4.99
C GLU A 285 12.65 0.51 6.40
N GLY A 286 13.96 0.70 6.56
CA GLY A 286 14.57 1.03 7.84
C GLY A 286 14.70 -0.19 8.76
N PRO A 287 15.24 -0.02 9.98
CA PRO A 287 15.39 -1.14 10.92
C PRO A 287 14.02 -1.70 11.29
N ASN A 288 13.86 -3.01 11.23
CA ASN A 288 12.63 -3.74 11.56
C ASN A 288 12.98 -5.11 12.16
N GLN A 289 11.98 -5.98 12.34
CA GLN A 289 12.14 -7.29 13.02
C GLN A 289 13.22 -8.18 12.39
N VAL A 290 13.52 -8.01 11.10
CA VAL A 290 14.43 -8.87 10.33
C VAL A 290 15.61 -8.12 9.72
N GLN A 291 15.77 -6.81 9.97
CA GLN A 291 16.93 -6.07 9.45
C GLN A 291 17.45 -4.94 10.34
N SER A 292 18.77 -4.76 10.35
CA SER A 292 19.45 -3.66 11.06
C SER A 292 20.62 -3.06 10.28
N PHE A 293 21.07 -1.87 10.67
CA PHE A 293 22.05 -1.06 9.93
C PHE A 293 23.14 -0.50 10.86
N HIS A 294 24.41 -0.73 10.50
CA HIS A 294 25.58 -0.24 11.24
C HIS A 294 26.58 0.42 10.30
N GLU A 295 27.05 1.62 10.65
CA GLU A 295 28.00 2.34 9.78
C GLU A 295 29.42 1.77 9.83
N THR A 296 29.84 1.18 10.96
CA THR A 296 31.21 0.68 11.18
C THR A 296 31.22 -0.45 12.22
N VAL A 297 32.24 -1.30 12.19
CA VAL A 297 32.48 -2.40 13.16
C VAL A 297 33.65 -2.06 14.10
N ALA A 298 33.89 -0.78 14.37
CA ALA A 298 35.01 -0.40 15.22
C ALA A 298 34.84 -0.95 16.65
N VAL A 299 35.86 -1.66 17.15
CA VAL A 299 35.92 -2.13 18.55
C VAL A 299 35.85 -0.94 19.51
N ARG A 300 36.56 0.15 19.15
CA ARG A 300 36.55 1.40 19.90
C ARG A 300 35.19 2.09 19.77
N GLY A 301 34.46 2.18 20.88
CA GLY A 301 33.13 2.79 20.95
C GLY A 301 31.96 1.80 20.93
N GLY A 302 32.21 0.50 21.09
CA GLY A 302 31.16 -0.51 21.32
C GLY A 302 30.32 -0.88 20.09
N ARG A 303 30.65 -0.37 18.91
CA ARG A 303 29.88 -0.62 17.67
C ARG A 303 29.95 -2.07 17.20
N GLN A 304 31.10 -2.72 17.36
CA GLN A 304 31.21 -4.16 17.11
C GLN A 304 30.29 -4.97 18.03
N ALA A 305 30.19 -4.59 19.31
CA ALA A 305 29.30 -5.28 20.25
C ALA A 305 27.82 -5.09 19.88
N ALA A 306 27.43 -3.94 19.32
CA ALA A 306 26.08 -3.71 18.82
C ALA A 306 25.73 -4.59 17.62
N VAL A 307 26.66 -4.76 16.67
CA VAL A 307 26.49 -5.69 15.53
C VAL A 307 26.32 -7.14 16.03
N LEU A 308 27.15 -7.57 16.98
CA LEU A 308 27.05 -8.93 17.55
C LEU A 308 25.77 -9.12 18.37
N ALA A 309 25.30 -8.09 19.07
CA ALA A 309 24.03 -8.13 19.80
C ALA A 309 22.85 -8.30 18.84
N ASP A 310 22.84 -7.59 17.71
CA ASP A 310 21.80 -7.76 16.68
C ASP A 310 21.83 -9.17 16.08
N LEU A 311 23.00 -9.71 15.74
CA LEU A 311 23.12 -11.08 15.23
C LEU A 311 22.63 -12.13 16.25
N CYS A 312 22.97 -11.93 17.53
CA CYS A 312 22.47 -12.77 18.64
C CYS A 312 20.94 -12.70 18.75
N ALA A 313 20.38 -11.49 18.64
CA ALA A 313 18.95 -11.28 18.71
C ALA A 313 18.22 -11.95 17.54
N PHE A 314 18.71 -11.77 16.31
CA PHE A 314 18.14 -12.39 15.13
C PHE A 314 18.15 -13.92 15.20
N ALA A 315 19.24 -14.52 15.69
CA ALA A 315 19.32 -15.98 15.87
C ALA A 315 18.31 -16.50 16.91
N ASN A 316 17.99 -15.70 17.93
CA ASN A 316 16.98 -16.05 18.93
C ASN A 316 15.54 -15.80 18.46
N THR A 317 15.32 -15.01 17.40
CA THR A 317 14.00 -14.67 16.84
C THR A 317 13.86 -15.26 15.42
N ASP A 318 13.22 -14.54 14.49
CA ASP A 318 12.88 -15.01 13.14
C ASP A 318 14.05 -15.01 12.12
N GLY A 319 15.30 -14.93 12.58
CA GLY A 319 16.46 -14.65 11.72
C GLY A 319 16.50 -13.20 11.24
N GLY A 320 17.47 -12.86 10.39
CA GLY A 320 17.57 -11.51 9.85
C GLY A 320 18.86 -11.15 9.12
N VAL A 321 18.95 -9.88 8.74
CA VAL A 321 20.03 -9.31 7.94
C VAL A 321 20.60 -8.05 8.58
N VAL A 322 21.92 -8.05 8.82
CA VAL A 322 22.66 -6.88 9.26
C VAL A 322 23.42 -6.26 8.09
N TYR A 323 23.18 -4.98 7.82
CA TYR A 323 23.93 -4.20 6.84
C TYR A 323 25.05 -3.40 7.52
N VAL A 324 26.29 -3.69 7.17
CA VAL A 324 27.49 -3.07 7.73
C VAL A 324 28.16 -2.17 6.70
N GLY A 325 28.35 -0.89 7.02
CA GLY A 325 28.82 0.16 6.10
C GLY A 325 27.73 1.13 5.66
N ALA A 326 26.51 0.99 6.16
CA ALA A 326 25.36 1.83 5.83
C ALA A 326 24.56 2.19 7.09
N SER A 327 23.92 3.36 7.08
CA SER A 327 22.94 3.74 8.09
C SER A 327 21.52 3.77 7.52
N ALA A 328 20.54 3.62 8.41
CA ALA A 328 19.13 3.77 8.09
C ALA A 328 18.72 5.23 7.75
N ARG A 329 19.62 6.21 7.92
CA ARG A 329 19.31 7.63 7.64
C ARG A 329 19.29 7.89 6.13
N LYS A 330 18.44 8.81 5.68
CA LYS A 330 18.46 9.30 4.30
C LYS A 330 19.74 10.14 4.07
N GLY A 331 20.58 9.74 3.13
CA GLY A 331 21.86 10.39 2.82
C GLY A 331 22.84 9.45 2.12
N GLU A 332 24.04 9.95 1.79
CA GLU A 332 25.10 9.16 1.15
C GLU A 332 25.52 7.94 1.99
N VAL A 333 25.75 6.81 1.34
CA VAL A 333 26.28 5.60 1.99
C VAL A 333 27.77 5.83 2.27
N LYS A 334 28.17 5.72 3.54
CA LYS A 334 29.58 5.90 3.93
C LYS A 334 30.49 4.82 3.36
N GLY A 335 29.98 3.60 3.26
CA GLY A 335 30.71 2.44 2.76
C GLY A 335 31.80 1.95 3.71
N LEU A 336 32.30 0.76 3.44
CA LEU A 336 33.45 0.18 4.14
C LEU A 336 34.73 0.39 3.31
N PRO A 337 35.81 0.92 3.90
CA PRO A 337 37.08 1.14 3.19
C PRO A 337 37.77 -0.18 2.80
N ASN A 338 37.48 -1.29 3.48
CA ASN A 338 37.96 -2.63 3.11
C ASN A 338 37.00 -3.72 3.62
N SER A 339 36.03 -4.10 2.79
CA SER A 339 34.96 -5.07 3.12
C SER A 339 35.52 -6.44 3.54
N LYS A 340 36.59 -6.93 2.91
CA LYS A 340 37.20 -8.24 3.21
C LYS A 340 37.87 -8.30 4.58
N VAL A 341 38.50 -7.20 5.03
CA VAL A 341 39.12 -7.14 6.35
C VAL A 341 38.04 -7.11 7.43
N VAL A 342 37.02 -6.28 7.25
CA VAL A 342 35.88 -6.18 8.18
C VAL A 342 35.13 -7.51 8.28
N GLN A 343 34.97 -8.23 7.17
CA GLN A 343 34.38 -9.57 7.16
C GLN A 343 35.18 -10.54 8.03
N LYS A 344 36.51 -10.59 7.88
CA LYS A 344 37.37 -11.48 8.70
C LYS A 344 37.33 -11.12 10.18
N GLU A 345 37.35 -9.83 10.52
CA GLU A 345 37.25 -9.34 11.90
C GLU A 345 35.91 -9.71 12.53
N LEU A 346 34.81 -9.56 11.78
CA LEU A 346 33.47 -9.91 12.27
C LEU A 346 33.30 -11.42 12.41
N GLN A 347 33.81 -12.22 11.47
CA GLN A 347 33.79 -13.68 11.55
C GLN A 347 34.57 -14.20 12.77
N ALA A 348 35.76 -13.65 13.04
CA ALA A 348 36.53 -14.01 14.24
C ALA A 348 35.77 -13.66 15.53
N ALA A 349 35.14 -12.48 15.57
CA ALA A 349 34.40 -12.03 16.75
C ALA A 349 33.12 -12.87 17.00
N ILE A 350 32.45 -13.35 15.95
CA ILE A 350 31.29 -14.25 16.08
C ILE A 350 31.72 -15.57 16.72
N VAL A 351 32.78 -16.20 16.21
CA VAL A 351 33.28 -17.49 16.73
C VAL A 351 33.78 -17.38 18.18
N GLU A 352 34.40 -16.26 18.54
CA GLU A 352 34.96 -16.03 19.87
C GLU A 352 33.88 -15.71 20.92
N ARG A 353 32.84 -14.95 20.55
CA ARG A 353 31.95 -14.30 21.52
C ARG A 353 30.50 -14.79 21.51
N LEU A 354 30.05 -15.47 20.46
CA LEU A 354 28.70 -16.03 20.36
C LEU A 354 28.73 -17.54 20.62
N GLN A 355 27.80 -17.99 21.46
CA GLN A 355 27.61 -19.40 21.82
C GLN A 355 26.11 -19.71 21.89
N PRO A 356 25.60 -20.80 21.29
CA PRO A 356 26.28 -21.77 20.43
C PRO A 356 26.87 -21.17 19.14
N GLN A 357 27.67 -21.96 18.40
CA GLN A 357 28.32 -21.47 17.17
C GLN A 357 27.24 -21.09 16.14
N LEU A 358 27.30 -19.85 15.67
CA LEU A 358 26.30 -19.27 14.78
C LEU A 358 26.81 -19.26 13.33
N GLU A 359 26.06 -19.91 12.43
CA GLU A 359 26.32 -19.84 11.00
C GLU A 359 25.80 -18.52 10.42
N VAL A 360 26.68 -17.77 9.77
CA VAL A 360 26.38 -16.49 9.13
C VAL A 360 26.87 -16.47 7.69
N ARG A 361 26.03 -15.98 6.78
CA ARG A 361 26.40 -15.79 5.37
C ARG A 361 26.77 -14.34 5.13
N PHE A 362 27.87 -14.13 4.40
CA PHE A 362 28.42 -12.81 4.10
C PHE A 362 28.35 -12.54 2.60
N GLU A 363 27.75 -11.41 2.23
CA GLU A 363 27.66 -10.95 0.85
C GLU A 363 28.13 -9.49 0.76
N THR A 364 29.01 -9.18 -0.21
CA THR A 364 29.41 -7.80 -0.48
C THR A 364 28.45 -7.19 -1.49
N VAL A 365 27.72 -6.16 -1.08
CA VAL A 365 26.77 -5.42 -1.93
C VAL A 365 27.39 -4.09 -2.33
N GLN A 366 27.34 -3.77 -3.62
CA GLN A 366 27.77 -2.48 -4.16
C GLN A 366 26.55 -1.59 -4.40
N SER A 367 26.56 -0.41 -3.78
CA SER A 367 25.50 0.61 -3.91
C SER A 367 26.19 1.94 -4.24
N ASP A 368 25.86 2.52 -5.40
CA ASP A 368 26.56 3.66 -5.99
C ASP A 368 28.09 3.43 -6.08
N SER A 369 28.87 4.18 -5.29
CA SER A 369 30.33 4.08 -5.16
C SER A 369 30.80 3.44 -3.85
N ALA A 370 29.88 2.96 -3.01
CA ALA A 370 30.15 2.43 -1.68
C ALA A 370 29.99 0.90 -1.61
N GLN A 371 30.94 0.23 -0.96
CA GLN A 371 30.83 -1.20 -0.63
C GLN A 371 30.24 -1.38 0.76
N VAL A 372 29.22 -2.24 0.86
CA VAL A 372 28.54 -2.58 2.11
C VAL A 372 28.55 -4.09 2.28
N LEU A 373 28.71 -4.56 3.52
CA LEU A 373 28.68 -5.98 3.84
C LEU A 373 27.30 -6.35 4.38
N ARG A 374 26.60 -7.24 3.69
CA ARG A 374 25.35 -7.85 4.11
C ARG A 374 25.67 -9.14 4.86
N VAL A 375 25.25 -9.23 6.11
CA VAL A 375 25.44 -10.40 6.97
C VAL A 375 24.06 -10.97 7.26
N SER A 376 23.76 -12.16 6.76
CA SER A 376 22.49 -12.83 7.02
C SER A 376 22.65 -13.98 7.99
N VAL A 377 21.69 -14.12 8.88
CA VAL A 377 21.57 -15.18 9.87
C VAL A 377 20.16 -15.77 9.78
N ASP A 378 20.08 -17.09 9.79
CA ASP A 378 18.80 -17.79 9.84
C ASP A 378 18.29 -17.85 11.30
N GLU A 379 17.03 -18.20 11.52
CA GLU A 379 16.55 -18.53 12.87
C GLU A 379 17.40 -19.70 13.41
N GLY A 380 17.90 -19.55 14.63
CA GLY A 380 18.82 -20.51 15.20
C GLY A 380 18.10 -21.73 15.78
N ASP A 381 18.59 -22.92 15.46
CA ASP A 381 18.02 -24.18 15.95
C ASP A 381 18.40 -24.47 17.42
N GLU A 382 19.51 -23.90 17.91
CA GLU A 382 20.04 -24.17 19.26
C GLU A 382 19.78 -23.02 20.24
N LYS A 383 18.56 -22.48 20.28
CA LYS A 383 18.22 -21.39 21.21
C LYS A 383 18.35 -21.83 22.68
N PRO A 384 18.81 -20.97 23.60
CA PRO A 384 19.15 -19.57 23.40
C PRO A 384 20.62 -19.34 23.03
N TYR A 385 20.85 -18.50 22.03
CA TYR A 385 22.17 -17.93 21.70
C TYR A 385 22.51 -16.80 22.66
N CYS A 386 23.77 -16.74 23.08
CA CYS A 386 24.28 -15.74 24.02
C CYS A 386 25.57 -15.09 23.50
N LEU A 387 25.75 -13.83 23.88
CA LEU A 387 26.96 -13.05 23.69
C LEU A 387 27.76 -13.00 24.99
N ASP A 388 29.08 -13.16 24.90
CA ASP A 388 30.00 -13.15 26.05
C ASP A 388 29.56 -14.10 27.18
N ALA A 389 29.06 -15.29 26.81
CA ALA A 389 28.59 -16.37 27.70
C ALA A 389 27.39 -16.07 28.63
N SER A 390 26.90 -14.83 28.68
CA SER A 390 25.91 -14.42 29.71
C SER A 390 24.85 -13.43 29.24
N LYS A 391 24.99 -12.84 28.05
CA LYS A 391 24.07 -11.81 27.54
C LYS A 391 23.20 -12.40 26.45
N PHE A 392 21.91 -12.52 26.74
CA PHE A 392 20.90 -12.95 25.77
C PHE A 392 20.23 -11.72 25.20
N TYR A 393 20.08 -11.68 23.88
CA TYR A 393 19.41 -10.59 23.20
C TYR A 393 18.19 -11.10 22.46
N VAL A 394 17.14 -10.28 22.46
CA VAL A 394 15.92 -10.48 21.68
C VAL A 394 15.61 -9.20 20.91
N ARG A 395 14.96 -9.37 19.76
CA ARG A 395 14.57 -8.27 18.90
C ARG A 395 13.07 -8.07 18.95
N ASN A 396 12.67 -6.84 19.28
CA ASN A 396 11.28 -6.41 19.29
C ASN A 396 11.15 -5.23 18.32
N ASP A 397 10.48 -5.46 17.20
CA ASP A 397 10.37 -4.55 16.07
C ASP A 397 11.75 -4.06 15.59
N ALA A 398 12.11 -2.82 15.86
CA ALA A 398 13.35 -2.20 15.39
C ALA A 398 14.49 -2.27 16.41
N GLU A 399 14.21 -2.66 17.65
CA GLU A 399 15.13 -2.52 18.79
C GLU A 399 15.63 -3.87 19.31
N THR A 400 16.94 -3.92 19.57
CA THR A 400 17.60 -5.07 20.19
C THR A 400 17.79 -4.78 21.67
N SER A 401 17.25 -5.65 22.52
CA SER A 401 17.28 -5.49 23.98
C SER A 401 17.77 -6.76 24.68
N LEU A 402 18.25 -6.60 25.92
CA LEU A 402 18.62 -7.76 26.75
C LEU A 402 17.37 -8.52 27.14
N ALA A 403 17.37 -9.83 26.92
CA ALA A 403 16.25 -10.69 27.23
C ALA A 403 15.98 -10.73 28.74
N VAL A 404 14.72 -10.55 29.11
CA VAL A 404 14.25 -10.71 30.49
C VAL A 404 14.13 -12.20 30.83
N ARG A 405 14.11 -12.55 32.11
CA ARG A 405 13.98 -13.95 32.59
C ARG A 405 12.90 -14.74 31.85
N ASP A 406 11.71 -14.16 31.67
CA ASP A 406 10.58 -14.86 31.05
C ASP A 406 10.81 -15.11 29.55
N GLU A 407 11.49 -14.19 28.85
CA GLU A 407 11.87 -14.34 27.45
C GLU A 407 12.97 -15.41 27.29
N ILE A 408 13.95 -15.44 28.19
CA ILE A 408 14.98 -16.50 28.21
C ILE A 408 14.32 -17.88 28.42
N VAL A 409 13.36 -17.96 29.35
CA VAL A 409 12.62 -19.21 29.58
C VAL A 409 11.79 -19.58 28.35
N ALA A 410 11.20 -18.62 27.65
CA ALA A 410 10.46 -18.88 26.42
C ALA A 410 11.35 -19.47 25.32
N LEU A 411 12.55 -18.90 25.09
CA LEU A 411 13.52 -19.41 24.12
C LEU A 411 13.97 -20.85 24.43
N VAL A 412 14.17 -21.17 25.71
CA VAL A 412 14.54 -22.54 26.15
C VAL A 412 13.39 -23.52 25.94
N LEU A 413 12.14 -23.10 26.23
CA LEU A 413 10.96 -23.94 26.05
C LEU A 413 10.63 -24.18 24.58
N GLU A 414 10.86 -23.17 23.72
CA GLU A 414 10.70 -23.26 22.27
C GLU A 414 11.65 -24.29 21.68
N ASN A 415 12.94 -24.24 22.04
CA ASN A 415 13.92 -25.25 21.62
C ASN A 415 13.58 -26.67 22.15
N ALA A 416 13.00 -26.76 23.36
CA ALA A 416 12.52 -28.03 23.91
C ALA A 416 11.22 -28.55 23.24
N GLY A 417 10.63 -27.82 22.29
CA GLY A 417 9.40 -28.20 21.59
C GLY A 417 8.13 -28.10 22.45
N ILE A 418 8.16 -27.34 23.55
CA ILE A 418 7.05 -27.21 24.50
C ILE A 418 6.31 -25.89 24.22
N ASN A 419 5.32 -25.93 23.32
CA ASN A 419 4.46 -24.79 23.04
C ASN A 419 3.51 -24.50 24.22
N ARG A 420 3.61 -23.31 24.83
CA ARG A 420 2.55 -22.77 25.71
C ARG A 420 1.40 -22.21 24.87
N GLY A 421 0.63 -23.12 24.26
CA GLY A 421 -0.67 -22.84 23.66
C GLY A 421 -1.80 -23.38 24.53
N ALA A 422 -1.99 -22.81 25.73
CA ALA A 422 -3.22 -22.98 26.51
C ALA A 422 -3.44 -21.72 27.37
N PRO A 423 -4.67 -21.17 27.42
CA PRO A 423 -4.97 -20.01 28.24
C PRO A 423 -4.75 -20.32 29.73
N ALA A 424 -4.36 -19.28 30.47
CA ALA A 424 -3.98 -19.33 31.86
C ALA A 424 -5.13 -19.79 32.79
N GLU A 425 -5.30 -21.11 32.95
CA GLU A 425 -6.05 -21.73 34.05
C GLU A 425 -5.35 -23.02 34.50
N ALA A 426 -4.12 -22.92 35.02
CA ALA A 426 -3.48 -24.02 35.73
C ALA A 426 -2.31 -23.54 36.61
N ILE A 427 -2.57 -22.60 37.54
CA ILE A 427 -1.74 -22.46 38.74
C ILE A 427 -2.68 -22.46 39.95
N SER A 428 -3.16 -23.64 40.31
CA SER A 428 -3.83 -23.92 41.58
C SER A 428 -3.29 -25.19 42.23
N LEU A 429 -2.02 -25.52 42.01
CA LEU A 429 -1.33 -26.68 42.60
C LEU A 429 0.11 -26.32 42.97
N ILE A 430 0.29 -25.31 43.82
CA ILE A 430 1.45 -25.23 44.71
C ILE A 430 0.92 -24.96 46.12
N GLY A 431 1.34 -25.83 47.03
CA GLY A 431 0.86 -26.04 48.39
C GLY A 431 0.45 -24.78 49.16
N THR A 432 -0.75 -24.88 49.73
CA THR A 432 -1.14 -24.24 50.99
C THR A 432 -0.04 -24.45 52.02
N ILE A 433 0.70 -23.38 52.32
CA ILE A 433 1.37 -23.22 53.60
C ILE A 433 0.56 -22.16 54.35
N GLU A 434 -0.20 -22.60 55.34
CA GLU A 434 -0.83 -21.74 56.33
C GLU A 434 0.23 -20.95 57.10
N PRO A 435 0.03 -19.65 57.37
CA PRO A 435 0.65 -19.00 58.50
C PRO A 435 -0.37 -18.90 59.64
N THR A 436 -0.13 -19.64 60.72
CA THR A 436 -0.77 -19.41 62.03
C THR A 436 -0.39 -18.03 62.59
N PRO A 437 -1.29 -17.36 63.36
CA PRO A 437 -1.12 -15.98 63.80
C PRO A 437 -0.50 -15.86 65.20
N ALA A 438 0.11 -14.69 65.46
CA ALA A 438 0.42 -14.00 66.73
C ALA A 438 1.83 -13.36 66.60
N ASN A 439 2.11 -12.13 67.04
CA ASN A 439 1.55 -11.35 68.13
C ASN A 439 1.98 -9.88 67.96
N GLU A 440 1.16 -8.97 68.49
CA GLU A 440 1.46 -7.55 68.60
C GLU A 440 2.64 -7.29 69.56
N SER A 441 3.50 -6.33 69.25
CA SER A 441 4.05 -5.44 70.29
C SER A 441 4.55 -4.11 69.72
N ASN A 442 3.87 -3.09 70.20
CA ASN A 442 4.06 -1.66 70.15
C ASN A 442 5.47 -1.16 70.56
N SER A 443 6.07 -0.21 69.84
CA SER A 443 6.87 0.87 70.46
C SER A 443 7.15 2.06 69.52
N ASN A 444 6.45 3.16 69.81
CA ASN A 444 6.84 4.57 69.71
C ASN A 444 8.31 4.90 69.36
N SER A 445 8.52 5.82 68.39
CA SER A 445 9.21 7.10 68.68
C SER A 445 9.10 8.16 67.57
N ARG A 446 8.44 9.27 67.93
CA ARG A 446 8.86 10.69 67.80
C ARG A 446 9.04 11.36 66.41
N ARG A 447 8.06 12.24 66.15
CA ARG A 447 8.19 13.71 65.94
C ARG A 447 9.19 14.22 64.89
N ARG A 448 8.65 14.90 63.87
CA ARG A 448 8.81 16.37 63.74
C ARG A 448 7.68 17.03 62.95
N ARG A 449 7.25 18.17 63.50
CA ARG A 449 6.06 19.00 63.22
C ARG A 449 6.52 20.27 62.50
N ARG A 450 5.73 20.78 61.55
CA ARG A 450 5.47 22.20 61.19
C ARG A 450 4.25 22.14 60.25
N GLY A 451 3.02 22.48 60.65
CA GLY A 451 2.50 23.82 60.97
C GLY A 451 2.21 24.55 59.64
N ARG A 452 0.99 24.99 59.28
CA ARG A 452 -0.02 25.73 60.06
C ARG A 452 -1.35 25.91 59.25
N SER A 453 -2.51 25.81 59.94
CA SER A 453 -3.78 26.60 59.85
C SER A 453 -4.42 26.98 58.50
N ASN A 454 -5.74 27.00 58.25
CA ASN A 454 -6.99 27.03 59.03
C ASN A 454 -8.13 26.57 58.05
N ASP A 455 -9.11 25.73 58.44
CA ASP A 455 -10.43 26.08 59.05
C ASP A 455 -11.29 26.95 58.10
N THR A 456 -12.51 26.61 57.66
CA THR A 456 -13.75 26.08 58.28
C THR A 456 -14.60 25.42 57.17
N GLY A 457 -15.37 24.34 57.37
CA GLY A 457 -16.61 24.26 58.14
C GLY A 457 -17.79 23.88 57.22
N ALA A 458 -18.42 22.72 57.49
CA ALA A 458 -19.86 22.33 57.36
C ALA A 458 -20.61 22.59 56.02
N ASP A 459 -21.52 21.77 55.48
CA ASP A 459 -22.41 20.72 55.99
C ASP A 459 -22.82 19.77 54.85
N ALA A 460 -23.14 18.51 55.18
CA ALA A 460 -24.06 17.64 54.44
C ALA A 460 -25.46 17.79 55.07
N PRO A 461 -26.61 17.45 54.43
CA PRO A 461 -26.97 16.08 53.99
C PRO A 461 -27.69 16.05 52.61
N SER A 462 -27.60 14.98 51.82
CA SER A 462 -28.32 13.69 51.87
C SER A 462 -29.82 13.71 51.48
N ALA A 463 -30.10 12.98 50.39
CA ALA A 463 -31.27 12.14 50.08
C ALA A 463 -32.68 12.75 49.87
N MET A 464 -33.31 12.40 48.75
CA MET A 464 -34.54 11.57 48.61
C MET A 464 -35.17 11.79 47.21
N THR A 465 -35.21 10.81 46.29
CA THR A 465 -36.18 9.71 46.05
C THR A 465 -37.61 10.11 45.63
N ALA A 466 -38.10 9.40 44.60
CA ALA A 466 -39.50 9.11 44.15
C ALA A 466 -40.10 10.03 43.06
N THR A 467 -40.26 9.58 41.78
CA THR A 467 -41.34 8.75 41.16
C THR A 467 -42.71 9.45 41.22
N THR A 468 -43.43 9.80 40.13
CA THR A 468 -44.24 8.93 39.23
C THR A 468 -44.90 9.72 38.07
N VAL A 469 -44.89 9.13 36.84
CA VAL A 469 -45.94 8.91 35.79
C VAL A 469 -47.00 10.03 35.54
N THR A 470 -47.34 10.51 34.32
CA THR A 470 -47.84 9.92 33.05
C THR A 470 -47.93 11.08 32.02
N GLU A 471 -47.68 10.97 30.71
CA GLU A 471 -48.68 10.68 29.66
C GLU A 471 -48.01 10.64 28.27
N SER A 472 -48.55 9.79 27.40
CA SER A 472 -48.10 9.45 26.05
C SER A 472 -48.52 10.45 24.97
N ALA A 473 -47.64 10.69 23.99
CA ALA A 473 -48.03 11.03 22.61
C ALA A 473 -46.96 10.50 21.62
N GLU A 474 -47.44 9.95 20.51
CA GLU A 474 -46.74 9.08 19.55
C GLU A 474 -45.80 9.80 18.57
N ALA A 475 -44.96 8.96 17.93
CA ALA A 475 -44.41 9.06 16.57
C ALA A 475 -43.10 9.84 16.32
N SER A 476 -41.97 9.11 16.18
CA SER A 476 -41.22 8.94 14.92
C SER A 476 -39.90 8.18 15.14
N ASP A 477 -39.54 7.36 14.15
CA ASP A 477 -38.45 6.37 14.07
C ASP A 477 -37.04 6.87 14.52
N PRO A 478 -36.19 6.00 15.10
CA PRO A 478 -34.88 6.35 15.65
C PRO A 478 -33.85 6.40 14.52
N PHE A 479 -33.66 7.59 13.95
CA PHE A 479 -32.53 7.87 13.09
C PHE A 479 -31.24 7.76 13.91
N TYR A 480 -30.31 6.92 13.45
CA TYR A 480 -28.98 6.65 14.01
C TYR A 480 -28.31 7.93 14.57
N LEU A 481 -28.21 8.01 15.91
CA LEU A 481 -27.32 8.94 16.59
C LEU A 481 -25.87 8.43 16.43
N PRO A 482 -24.90 9.27 16.01
CA PRO A 482 -23.53 8.83 15.82
C PRO A 482 -22.92 8.37 17.15
N GLN A 483 -22.49 7.10 17.23
CA GLN A 483 -21.82 6.52 18.41
C GLN A 483 -20.38 7.01 18.63
N VAL A 484 -19.93 7.98 17.83
CA VAL A 484 -18.58 8.56 17.91
C VAL A 484 -18.67 10.06 17.67
N GLY A 485 -18.27 10.86 18.66
CA GLY A 485 -18.33 12.31 18.58
C GLY A 485 -18.28 12.96 19.95
N VAL A 486 -18.31 14.28 19.96
CA VAL A 486 -18.49 15.06 21.17
C VAL A 486 -19.73 15.94 21.03
N GLU A 487 -20.54 15.98 22.07
CA GLU A 487 -21.75 16.82 22.13
C GLU A 487 -21.53 18.00 23.07
N ILE A 488 -22.02 19.19 22.69
CA ILE A 488 -22.04 20.35 23.57
C ILE A 488 -23.29 20.26 24.43
N VAL A 489 -23.10 19.91 25.70
CA VAL A 489 -24.20 19.72 26.66
C VAL A 489 -24.64 21.04 27.28
N ASN A 490 -23.74 22.02 27.35
CA ASN A 490 -24.05 23.35 27.87
C ASN A 490 -23.10 24.42 27.32
N SER A 491 -23.56 25.67 27.24
CA SER A 491 -22.77 26.83 26.86
C SER A 491 -23.03 28.00 27.80
N GLU A 492 -21.97 28.60 28.32
CA GLU A 492 -22.03 29.76 29.23
C GLU A 492 -21.16 30.90 28.70
N ASN A 493 -21.68 32.11 28.65
CA ASN A 493 -20.91 33.30 28.31
C ASN A 493 -20.40 33.97 29.58
N ARG A 494 -19.08 34.06 29.75
CA ARG A 494 -18.44 34.82 30.83
C ARG A 494 -17.52 35.86 30.22
N ASN A 495 -17.79 37.14 30.50
CA ASN A 495 -16.98 38.28 30.06
C ASN A 495 -16.71 38.31 28.53
N GLY A 496 -17.73 37.96 27.72
CA GLY A 496 -17.62 37.99 26.26
C GLY A 496 -16.93 36.77 25.64
N VAL A 497 -16.58 35.76 26.45
CA VAL A 497 -16.02 34.49 25.98
C VAL A 497 -17.01 33.36 26.26
N ASN A 498 -17.34 32.58 25.22
CA ASN A 498 -18.19 31.40 25.34
C ASN A 498 -17.35 30.20 25.83
N TYR A 499 -17.78 29.63 26.94
CA TYR A 499 -17.29 28.37 27.50
C TYR A 499 -18.31 27.27 27.25
N TYR A 500 -17.83 26.11 26.83
CA TYR A 500 -18.66 24.95 26.52
C TYR A 500 -18.36 23.82 27.51
N VAL A 501 -19.41 23.06 27.83
CA VAL A 501 -19.29 21.74 28.45
C VAL A 501 -19.46 20.72 27.33
N VAL A 502 -18.41 19.94 27.09
CA VAL A 502 -18.33 19.00 25.96
C VAL A 502 -18.33 17.59 26.53
N SER A 503 -19.23 16.72 26.07
CA SER A 503 -19.34 15.32 26.49
C SER A 503 -18.92 14.38 25.36
N ASP A 504 -18.03 13.43 25.65
CA ASP A 504 -17.63 12.39 24.69
C ASP A 504 -18.69 11.29 24.64
N LEU A 505 -19.28 11.09 23.45
CA LEU A 505 -20.36 10.15 23.21
C LEU A 505 -19.93 8.67 23.36
N ARG A 506 -18.62 8.37 23.42
CA ARG A 506 -18.11 7.00 23.59
C ARG A 506 -18.06 6.54 25.03
N ASN A 507 -17.77 7.45 25.96
CA ASN A 507 -17.48 7.10 27.36
C ASN A 507 -18.25 7.95 28.38
N GLY A 508 -19.08 8.90 27.92
CA GLY A 508 -19.93 9.75 28.74
C GLY A 508 -19.16 10.75 29.62
N ARG A 509 -17.85 10.91 29.42
CA ARG A 509 -17.05 11.87 30.20
C ARG A 509 -17.26 13.28 29.67
N SER A 510 -17.52 14.20 30.59
CA SER A 510 -17.73 15.62 30.28
C SER A 510 -16.56 16.47 30.74
N VAL A 511 -16.09 17.37 29.87
CA VAL A 511 -15.06 18.35 30.16
C VAL A 511 -15.70 19.75 30.14
N SER A 512 -15.58 20.46 31.25
CA SER A 512 -16.08 21.84 31.40
C SER A 512 -15.00 22.88 31.07
N ASN A 513 -15.43 24.12 30.82
CA ASN A 513 -14.56 25.27 30.53
C ASN A 513 -13.78 25.15 29.21
N VAL A 514 -14.32 24.45 28.20
CA VAL A 514 -13.71 24.35 26.87
C VAL A 514 -14.02 25.61 26.09
N THR A 515 -13.01 26.28 25.53
CA THR A 515 -13.22 27.40 24.61
C THR A 515 -13.03 26.92 23.17
N ARG A 516 -13.63 27.62 22.19
CA ARG A 516 -13.50 27.26 20.76
C ARG A 516 -12.04 27.19 20.27
N LYS A 517 -11.13 27.96 20.89
CA LYS A 517 -9.69 27.93 20.57
C LYS A 517 -8.92 26.82 21.30
N GLY A 518 -9.45 26.29 22.40
CA GLY A 518 -8.83 25.24 23.22
C GLY A 518 -9.23 23.81 22.84
N ALA A 519 -10.27 23.64 22.03
CA ALA A 519 -10.65 22.34 21.47
C ALA A 519 -9.71 21.99 20.29
N ARG A 520 -8.75 21.11 20.53
CA ARG A 520 -7.90 20.47 19.52
C ARG A 520 -8.02 18.96 19.61
#